data_AF-A0A931P6C0-F1
#
_entry.id   AF-A0A931P6C0-F1
#
_cell.length_a   1.000
_cell.length_b   1.000
_cell.length_c   1.000
_cell.angle_alpha   90.00
_cell.angle_beta   90.00
_cell.angle_gamma   90.00
#
_symmetry.space_group_name_H-M   'P 1'
#
loop_
_entity.id
_entity.type
_entity.pdbx_description
1 polymer ?
#
loop_
_entity_poly.entity_id
_entity_poly.type
_entity_poly.pdbx_seq_one_letter_code
_entity_poly.pdbx_strand_id
1 'polypeptide(L)'
;MTISMRTRLALSTLGLAVLTSSAMAQTGSIKGKIVLGGAAPTIAPVVKKGDSAVKDAAVCAVEEIPNEGLVSKDGAVANVVVYLNSPSAKNADMEKAIIAKAAQVEIDQKNCKFIPHVSAIHSKQQLIFRSSDSVNHNVRYSAFSNPPFNQILAPNAKTMPLKLVPERRPLPLACDIHPWMKGYLMVFNHPFFVVTGADGTFEIKGIPAGKHKVVAWQESAGYVTTGAAAGQEIEVKADGVTDLGEIKVDVAKLKIQK
;
A
#
# COMPACT_ATOMS: atom_id res chain seq x y z
N MET A 1 55.14 66.54 -33.80
CA MET A 1 54.76 65.54 -32.79
C MET A 1 53.26 65.29 -32.96
N THR A 2 52.90 64.32 -33.80
CA THR A 2 51.51 64.00 -34.17
C THR A 2 51.04 62.80 -33.36
N ILE A 3 50.05 63.00 -32.48
CA ILE A 3 49.49 61.96 -31.62
C ILE A 3 48.30 61.32 -32.33
N SER A 4 48.42 60.03 -32.65
CA SER A 4 47.38 59.17 -33.21
C SER A 4 46.47 58.66 -32.09
N MET A 5 45.19 59.06 -32.08
CA MET A 5 44.16 58.45 -31.24
C MET A 5 43.59 57.21 -31.94
N ARG A 6 43.76 56.03 -31.34
CA ARG A 6 43.10 54.79 -31.75
C ARG A 6 41.89 54.54 -30.86
N THR A 7 40.70 54.73 -31.40
CA THR A 7 39.43 54.37 -30.77
C THR A 7 39.26 52.84 -30.81
N ARG A 8 39.23 52.17 -29.65
CA ARG A 8 38.89 50.75 -29.56
C ARG A 8 37.39 50.61 -29.32
N LEU A 9 36.68 50.05 -30.29
CA LEU A 9 35.26 49.70 -30.20
C LEU A 9 35.13 48.41 -29.37
N ALA A 10 34.47 48.48 -28.21
CA ALA A 10 34.16 47.29 -27.41
C ALA A 10 32.87 46.65 -27.96
N LEU A 11 32.99 45.43 -28.48
CA LEU A 11 31.86 44.63 -28.95
C LEU A 11 31.27 43.87 -27.76
N SER A 12 30.11 44.30 -27.25
CA SER A 12 29.38 43.60 -26.20
C SER A 12 28.56 42.45 -26.81
N THR A 13 28.97 41.21 -26.56
CA THR A 13 28.18 40.02 -26.87
C THR A 13 27.09 39.85 -25.83
N LEU A 14 25.84 40.16 -26.20
CA LEU A 14 24.67 39.93 -25.37
C LEU A 14 24.36 38.42 -25.38
N GLY A 15 24.80 37.70 -24.35
CA GLY A 15 24.50 36.29 -24.16
C GLY A 15 23.02 36.09 -23.82
N LEU A 16 22.26 35.47 -24.73
CA LEU A 16 20.86 35.13 -24.53
C LEU A 16 20.78 33.93 -23.57
N ALA A 17 20.54 34.19 -22.29
CA ALA A 17 20.27 33.17 -21.31
C ALA A 17 18.88 32.56 -21.58
N VAL A 18 18.84 31.38 -22.20
CA VAL A 18 17.62 30.59 -22.32
C VAL A 18 17.28 30.04 -20.93
N LEU A 19 16.42 30.76 -20.21
CA LEU A 19 15.77 30.26 -19.00
C LEU A 19 14.80 29.15 -19.42
N THR A 20 15.25 27.90 -19.40
CA THR A 20 14.36 26.75 -19.45
C THR A 20 13.58 26.70 -18.14
N SER A 21 12.38 27.29 -18.15
CA SER A 21 11.41 27.06 -17.09
C SER A 21 10.99 25.60 -17.17
N SER A 22 11.48 24.79 -16.24
CA SER A 22 10.94 23.46 -15.99
C SER A 22 9.47 23.65 -15.62
N ALA A 23 8.54 23.46 -16.56
CA ALA A 23 7.12 23.46 -16.25
C ALA A 23 6.92 22.41 -15.15
N MET A 24 6.60 22.86 -13.94
CA MET A 24 6.34 21.97 -12.81
C MET A 24 5.17 21.10 -13.24
N ALA A 25 5.38 19.78 -13.28
CA ALA A 25 4.35 18.85 -13.75
C ALA A 25 3.09 19.06 -12.89
N GLN A 26 1.99 19.48 -13.52
CA GLN A 26 0.74 19.70 -12.82
C GLN A 26 0.28 18.39 -12.18
N THR A 27 -0.20 18.46 -10.94
CA THR A 27 -0.66 17.28 -10.20
C THR A 27 -2.14 17.42 -9.84
N GLY A 28 -2.78 16.30 -9.56
CA GLY A 28 -4.15 16.24 -9.06
C GLY A 28 -4.31 15.14 -8.03
N SER A 29 -5.55 14.78 -7.77
CA SER A 29 -5.92 13.73 -6.84
C SER A 29 -7.02 12.84 -7.40
N ILE A 30 -7.13 11.63 -6.85
CA ILE A 30 -8.27 10.75 -7.04
C ILE A 30 -8.89 10.44 -5.69
N LYS A 31 -10.21 10.25 -5.66
CA LYS A 31 -10.93 9.77 -4.49
C LYS A 31 -12.01 8.76 -4.87
N GLY A 32 -12.49 8.02 -3.89
CA GLY A 32 -13.62 7.13 -4.07
C GLY A 32 -13.95 6.36 -2.79
N LYS A 33 -14.84 5.38 -2.92
CA LYS A 33 -15.24 4.49 -1.83
C LYS A 33 -15.29 3.05 -2.31
N ILE A 34 -14.73 2.13 -1.53
CA ILE A 34 -14.85 0.70 -1.77
C ILE A 34 -16.04 0.16 -0.99
N VAL A 35 -16.96 -0.48 -1.70
CA VAL A 35 -18.20 -1.03 -1.14
C VAL A 35 -18.43 -2.46 -1.62
N LEU A 36 -19.28 -3.22 -0.93
CA LEU A 36 -19.74 -4.52 -1.40
C LEU A 36 -20.74 -4.36 -2.55
N GLY A 37 -20.57 -5.17 -3.59
CA GLY A 37 -21.51 -5.32 -4.69
C GLY A 37 -22.64 -6.29 -4.37
N GLY A 38 -23.25 -6.19 -3.19
CA GLY A 38 -24.29 -7.11 -2.72
C GLY A 38 -24.37 -7.15 -1.19
N ALA A 39 -25.22 -8.04 -0.67
CA ALA A 39 -25.31 -8.28 0.77
C ALA A 39 -24.00 -8.86 1.31
N ALA A 40 -23.57 -8.38 2.49
CA ALA A 40 -22.41 -8.93 3.17
C ALA A 40 -22.64 -10.41 3.49
N PRO A 41 -21.70 -11.31 3.16
CA PRO A 41 -21.82 -12.70 3.57
C PRO A 41 -21.66 -12.80 5.09
N THR A 42 -22.32 -13.77 5.70
CA THR A 42 -21.96 -14.22 7.06
C THR A 42 -20.61 -14.90 6.99
N ILE A 43 -19.68 -14.48 7.85
CA ILE A 43 -18.32 -15.01 7.90
C ILE A 43 -18.07 -15.50 9.33
N ALA A 44 -17.76 -16.78 9.48
CA ALA A 44 -17.34 -17.34 10.76
C ALA A 44 -15.95 -16.83 11.16
N PRO A 45 -15.67 -16.68 12.47
CA PRO A 45 -14.32 -16.39 12.95
C PRO A 45 -13.36 -17.53 12.60
N VAL A 46 -12.07 -17.20 12.47
CA VAL A 46 -11.03 -18.22 12.23
C VAL A 46 -10.65 -18.99 13.49
N VAL A 47 -10.86 -18.38 14.67
CA VAL A 47 -10.76 -19.04 15.97
C VAL A 47 -11.91 -18.56 16.85
N LYS A 48 -12.66 -19.49 17.43
CA LYS A 48 -13.73 -19.18 18.38
C LYS A 48 -13.14 -18.89 19.76
N LYS A 49 -13.78 -17.98 20.49
CA LYS A 49 -13.45 -17.74 21.90
C LYS A 49 -13.59 -19.05 22.70
N GLY A 50 -12.56 -19.38 23.48
CA GLY A 50 -12.51 -20.57 24.32
C GLY A 50 -12.25 -21.88 23.57
N ASP A 51 -11.91 -21.85 22.28
CA ASP A 51 -11.56 -23.05 21.53
C ASP A 51 -10.28 -23.69 22.07
N SER A 52 -10.41 -24.77 22.85
CA SER A 52 -9.28 -25.47 23.44
C SER A 52 -8.54 -26.38 22.44
N ALA A 53 -9.09 -26.59 21.23
CA ALA A 53 -8.48 -27.44 20.22
C ALA A 53 -7.39 -26.70 19.42
N VAL A 54 -7.37 -25.35 19.43
CA VAL A 54 -6.31 -24.60 18.76
C VAL A 54 -5.02 -24.60 19.56
N LYS A 55 -3.89 -24.56 18.85
CA LYS A 55 -2.58 -24.45 19.47
C LYS A 55 -2.49 -23.15 20.29
N ASP A 56 -1.91 -23.25 21.49
CA ASP A 56 -1.72 -22.11 22.40
C ASP A 56 -3.03 -21.39 22.76
N ALA A 57 -4.13 -22.14 22.93
CA ALA A 57 -5.47 -21.62 23.21
C ALA A 57 -5.54 -20.61 24.38
N ALA A 58 -4.67 -20.76 25.39
CA ALA A 58 -4.55 -19.82 26.51
C ALA A 58 -4.13 -18.39 26.10
N VAL A 59 -3.69 -18.20 24.85
CA VAL A 59 -3.40 -16.89 24.23
C VAL A 59 -4.28 -16.70 23.00
N CYS A 60 -4.32 -17.68 22.10
CA CYS A 60 -4.96 -17.54 20.79
C CYS A 60 -6.46 -17.78 20.77
N ALA A 61 -7.07 -18.20 21.87
CA ALA A 61 -8.51 -18.38 22.00
C ALA A 61 -9.12 -17.61 23.18
N VAL A 62 -8.35 -16.72 23.82
CA VAL A 62 -8.87 -15.87 24.92
C VAL A 62 -10.01 -14.99 24.42
N GLU A 63 -9.86 -14.46 23.21
CA GLU A 63 -10.89 -13.75 22.48
C GLU A 63 -11.12 -14.41 21.12
N GLU A 64 -12.26 -14.10 20.51
CA GLU A 64 -12.54 -14.52 19.15
C GLU A 64 -11.58 -13.83 18.17
N ILE A 65 -11.05 -14.61 17.23
CA ILE A 65 -10.21 -14.10 16.13
C ILE A 65 -11.10 -13.99 14.88
N PRO A 66 -11.45 -12.77 14.44
CA PRO A 66 -12.29 -12.59 13.27
C PRO A 66 -11.56 -13.04 12.00
N ASN A 67 -12.33 -13.45 11.00
CA ASN A 67 -11.80 -13.71 9.67
C ASN A 67 -11.64 -12.39 8.90
N GLU A 68 -10.42 -11.84 8.89
CA GLU A 68 -10.11 -10.58 8.22
C GLU A 68 -10.00 -10.70 6.69
N GLY A 69 -10.28 -11.88 6.13
CA GLY A 69 -10.41 -12.10 4.70
C GLY A 69 -11.47 -11.21 4.03
N LEU A 70 -12.44 -10.71 4.80
CA LEU A 70 -13.26 -9.55 4.46
C LEU A 70 -13.67 -8.82 5.72
N VAL A 71 -13.33 -7.53 5.80
CA VAL A 71 -13.79 -6.63 6.85
C VAL A 71 -14.74 -5.63 6.20
N SER A 72 -16.03 -5.70 6.55
CA SER A 72 -17.03 -4.79 6.04
C SER A 72 -17.98 -4.31 7.13
N LYS A 73 -18.33 -3.01 7.06
CA LYS A 73 -19.29 -2.36 7.93
C LYS A 73 -20.20 -1.48 7.08
N ASP A 74 -21.52 -1.65 7.21
CA ASP A 74 -22.53 -0.87 6.46
C ASP A 74 -22.27 -0.87 4.94
N GLY A 75 -21.78 -2.00 4.42
CA GLY A 75 -21.40 -2.18 3.02
C GLY A 75 -20.05 -1.58 2.61
N ALA A 76 -19.41 -0.75 3.43
CA ALA A 76 -18.05 -0.27 3.19
C ALA A 76 -17.02 -1.37 3.43
N VAL A 77 -15.90 -1.37 2.70
CA VAL A 77 -14.89 -2.44 2.77
C VAL A 77 -13.52 -1.88 3.15
N ALA A 78 -12.97 -2.39 4.25
CA ALA A 78 -11.63 -2.10 4.71
C ALA A 78 -10.60 -3.07 4.09
N ASN A 79 -9.31 -2.81 4.34
CA ASN A 79 -8.20 -3.68 3.92
C ASN A 79 -8.09 -3.84 2.38
N VAL A 80 -8.52 -2.83 1.63
CA VAL A 80 -8.38 -2.79 0.16
C VAL A 80 -7.18 -1.92 -0.19
N VAL A 81 -6.22 -2.48 -0.93
CA VAL A 81 -5.07 -1.72 -1.44
C VAL A 81 -5.48 -1.06 -2.75
N VAL A 82 -5.58 0.27 -2.75
CA VAL A 82 -5.84 1.08 -3.95
C VAL A 82 -4.53 1.75 -4.36
N TYR A 83 -4.13 1.60 -5.62
CA TYR A 83 -2.85 2.11 -6.11
C TYR A 83 -2.85 2.42 -7.61
N LEU A 84 -1.90 3.23 -8.06
CA LEU A 84 -1.65 3.41 -9.49
C LEU A 84 -0.75 2.29 -10.04
N ASN A 85 -1.17 1.66 -11.12
CA ASN A 85 -0.36 0.67 -11.83
C ASN A 85 0.64 1.38 -12.76
N SER A 86 1.94 1.26 -12.45
CA SER A 86 3.04 1.79 -13.26
C SER A 86 2.86 3.29 -13.63
N PRO A 87 2.74 4.19 -12.63
CA PRO A 87 2.55 5.62 -12.89
C PRO A 87 3.72 6.19 -13.71
N SER A 88 3.40 7.05 -14.67
CA SER A 88 4.34 7.62 -15.65
C SER A 88 5.45 8.49 -15.04
N ALA A 89 5.16 9.14 -13.91
CA ALA A 89 6.13 9.92 -13.16
C ALA A 89 5.92 9.72 -11.65
N LYS A 90 7.01 9.82 -10.89
CA LYS A 90 6.98 9.83 -9.42
C LYS A 90 6.84 11.26 -8.92
N ASN A 91 6.25 11.42 -7.73
CA ASN A 91 6.24 12.69 -7.01
C ASN A 91 7.23 12.59 -5.85
N ALA A 92 8.39 13.24 -6.01
CA ALA A 92 9.50 13.15 -5.05
C ALA A 92 9.15 13.71 -3.68
N ASP A 93 8.30 14.74 -3.61
CA ASP A 93 7.90 15.35 -2.33
C ASP A 93 6.89 14.47 -1.60
N MET A 94 5.96 13.83 -2.33
CA MET A 94 5.09 12.81 -1.75
C MET A 94 5.88 11.58 -1.27
N GLU A 95 6.91 11.17 -2.01
CA GLU A 95 7.80 10.08 -1.60
C GLU A 95 8.54 10.43 -0.30
N LYS A 96 9.12 11.63 -0.21
CA LYS A 96 9.74 12.14 1.02
C LYS A 96 8.72 12.19 2.16
N ALA A 97 7.50 12.65 1.91
CA ALA A 97 6.45 12.75 2.93
C ALA A 97 6.05 11.38 3.49
N ILE A 98 5.89 10.36 2.65
CA ILE A 98 5.60 8.99 3.10
C ILE A 98 6.74 8.45 3.96
N ILE A 99 7.99 8.64 3.53
CA ILE A 99 9.18 8.17 4.27
C ILE A 99 9.32 8.92 5.60
N ALA A 100 9.08 10.23 5.61
CA ALA A 100 9.14 11.05 6.83
C ALA A 100 8.04 10.69 7.82
N LYS A 101 6.84 10.34 7.34
CA LYS A 101 5.72 9.90 8.18
C LYS A 101 6.06 8.60 8.92
N ALA A 102 6.75 7.67 8.25
CA ALA A 102 7.18 6.41 8.86
C ALA A 102 8.42 5.87 8.14
N ALA A 103 9.61 6.12 8.67
CA ALA A 103 10.84 5.56 8.11
C ALA A 103 10.90 4.03 8.29
N GLN A 104 10.29 3.53 9.37
CA GLN A 104 10.08 2.13 9.66
C GLN A 104 8.58 1.85 9.74
N VAL A 105 8.14 0.80 9.04
CA VAL A 105 6.78 0.29 9.10
C VAL A 105 6.82 -1.02 9.86
N GLU A 106 5.97 -1.15 10.86
CA GLU A 106 5.88 -2.34 11.70
C GLU A 106 4.62 -3.15 11.35
N ILE A 107 4.76 -4.46 11.25
CA ILE A 107 3.66 -5.42 11.26
C ILE A 107 3.85 -6.30 12.50
N ASP A 108 2.92 -6.20 13.43
CA ASP A 108 2.96 -6.89 14.73
C ASP A 108 2.19 -8.20 14.69
N GLN A 109 2.68 -9.22 15.38
CA GLN A 109 1.99 -10.46 15.65
C GLN A 109 1.42 -10.38 17.07
N LYS A 110 0.13 -10.07 17.16
CA LYS A 110 -0.54 -9.79 18.43
C LYS A 110 -1.97 -10.29 18.42
N ASN A 111 -2.40 -10.87 19.54
CA ASN A 111 -3.65 -11.61 19.67
C ASN A 111 -3.78 -12.68 18.57
N CYS A 112 -2.67 -13.35 18.27
CA CYS A 112 -2.52 -14.36 17.22
C CYS A 112 -3.11 -13.92 15.87
N LYS A 113 -2.75 -12.69 15.46
CA LYS A 113 -3.04 -12.05 14.16
C LYS A 113 -1.86 -11.21 13.69
N PHE A 114 -1.79 -10.92 12.39
CA PHE A 114 -0.94 -9.86 11.87
C PHE A 114 -1.66 -8.52 11.96
N ILE A 115 -1.02 -7.50 12.55
CA ILE A 115 -1.59 -6.17 12.77
C ILE A 115 -0.61 -5.12 12.22
N PRO A 116 -1.01 -4.30 11.24
CA PRO A 116 -2.28 -4.40 10.50
C PRO A 116 -2.33 -5.66 9.61
N HIS A 117 -3.54 -6.16 9.34
CA HIS A 117 -3.78 -7.33 8.50
C HIS A 117 -3.29 -7.13 7.05
N VAL A 118 -3.52 -5.93 6.50
CA VAL A 118 -3.02 -5.51 5.19
C VAL A 118 -2.15 -4.26 5.33
N SER A 119 -0.94 -4.34 4.80
CA SER A 119 0.04 -3.25 4.77
C SER A 119 0.42 -2.89 3.33
N ALA A 120 0.68 -1.60 3.10
CA ALA A 120 1.31 -1.12 1.89
C ALA A 120 2.46 -0.17 2.26
N ILE A 121 3.64 -0.39 1.66
CA ILE A 121 4.84 0.39 1.96
C ILE A 121 5.51 0.88 0.68
N HIS A 122 6.27 1.97 0.81
CA HIS A 122 7.23 2.39 -0.18
C HIS A 122 8.56 1.65 0.02
N SER A 123 9.24 1.24 -1.04
CA SER A 123 10.48 0.43 -1.00
C SER A 123 11.69 1.13 -0.37
N LYS A 124 11.55 2.41 -0.01
CA LYS A 124 12.56 3.17 0.75
C LYS A 124 12.30 3.16 2.26
N GLN A 125 11.12 2.72 2.69
CA GLN A 125 10.83 2.46 4.10
C GLN A 125 11.45 1.12 4.49
N GLN A 126 11.79 0.96 5.77
CA GLN A 126 12.21 -0.32 6.31
C GLN A 126 10.99 -1.05 6.90
N LEU A 127 10.92 -2.37 6.74
CA LEU A 127 9.88 -3.19 7.34
C LEU A 127 10.43 -3.90 8.59
N ILE A 128 9.65 -3.91 9.67
CA ILE A 128 9.95 -4.68 10.88
C ILE A 128 8.76 -5.59 11.16
N PHE A 129 9.02 -6.87 11.42
CA PHE A 129 8.04 -7.73 12.05
C PHE A 129 8.29 -7.78 13.55
N ARG A 130 7.23 -7.55 14.34
CA ARG A 130 7.24 -7.68 15.80
C ARG A 130 6.34 -8.85 16.20
N SER A 131 6.66 -9.49 17.31
CA SER A 131 5.76 -10.43 17.97
C SER A 131 5.51 -9.95 19.39
N SER A 132 4.29 -9.50 19.68
CA SER A 132 3.91 -8.96 20.99
C SER A 132 3.16 -9.95 21.86
N ASP A 133 2.81 -11.12 21.33
CA ASP A 133 2.21 -12.21 22.11
C ASP A 133 3.22 -12.89 23.03
N SER A 134 2.71 -13.59 24.04
CA SER A 134 3.49 -14.41 24.97
C SER A 134 3.86 -15.80 24.43
N VAL A 135 3.61 -16.06 23.15
CA VAL A 135 3.89 -17.33 22.46
C VAL A 135 4.75 -17.09 21.22
N ASN A 136 5.41 -18.15 20.74
CA ASN A 136 6.21 -18.08 19.53
C ASN A 136 5.32 -17.94 18.31
N HIS A 137 5.69 -17.02 17.43
CA HIS A 137 5.12 -16.91 16.08
C HIS A 137 6.23 -17.09 15.05
N ASN A 138 5.88 -17.34 13.79
CA ASN A 138 6.80 -17.11 12.69
C ASN A 138 6.16 -16.23 11.63
N VAL A 139 7.01 -15.55 10.87
CA VAL A 139 6.58 -14.85 9.66
C VAL A 139 7.19 -15.57 8.48
N ARG A 140 6.32 -16.07 7.60
CA ARG A 140 6.71 -16.64 6.32
C ARG A 140 6.05 -15.90 5.18
N TYR A 141 6.83 -15.58 4.15
CA TYR A 141 6.31 -15.18 2.85
C TYR A 141 7.20 -15.71 1.72
N SER A 142 6.57 -15.92 0.57
CA SER A 142 7.26 -16.10 -0.71
C SER A 142 7.00 -14.87 -1.58
N ALA A 143 8.02 -14.47 -2.32
CA ALA A 143 8.04 -13.23 -3.07
C ALA A 143 8.52 -13.47 -4.51
N PHE A 144 8.21 -12.54 -5.42
CA PHE A 144 8.66 -12.66 -6.82
C PHE A 144 9.98 -11.93 -7.06
N SER A 145 10.12 -10.75 -6.46
CA SER A 145 11.28 -9.86 -6.60
C SER A 145 12.17 -9.88 -5.36
N ASN A 146 11.64 -10.30 -4.21
CA ASN A 146 12.38 -10.38 -2.96
C ASN A 146 12.75 -11.84 -2.61
N PRO A 147 13.81 -12.08 -1.83
CA PRO A 147 14.08 -13.41 -1.28
C PRO A 147 12.88 -13.92 -0.44
N PRO A 148 12.63 -15.24 -0.41
CA PRO A 148 11.67 -15.80 0.52
C PRO A 148 12.15 -15.53 1.96
N PHE A 149 11.19 -15.34 2.86
CA PHE A 149 11.47 -15.08 4.26
C PHE A 149 10.74 -16.12 5.10
N ASN A 150 11.42 -16.68 6.09
CA ASN A 150 10.83 -17.54 7.10
C ASN A 150 11.64 -17.40 8.38
N GLN A 151 11.07 -16.73 9.40
CA GLN A 151 11.75 -16.50 10.66
C GLN A 151 10.78 -16.66 11.84
N ILE A 152 11.19 -17.42 12.85
CA ILE A 152 10.51 -17.50 14.15
C ILE A 152 10.83 -16.24 14.95
N LEU A 153 9.82 -15.66 15.57
CA LEU A 153 9.90 -14.60 16.56
C LEU A 153 9.45 -15.14 17.91
N ALA A 154 10.38 -15.11 18.88
CA ALA A 154 10.07 -15.38 20.28
C ALA A 154 9.14 -14.30 20.86
N PRO A 155 8.50 -14.53 22.03
CA PRO A 155 7.70 -13.53 22.69
C PRO A 155 8.44 -12.19 22.85
N ASN A 156 7.77 -11.09 22.51
CA ASN A 156 8.31 -9.73 22.56
C ASN A 156 9.53 -9.46 21.66
N ALA A 157 9.84 -10.36 20.72
CA ALA A 157 10.93 -10.18 19.77
C ALA A 157 10.51 -9.35 18.55
N LYS A 158 11.52 -8.91 17.79
CA LYS A 158 11.33 -8.26 16.49
C LYS A 158 12.46 -8.63 15.53
N THR A 159 12.20 -8.51 14.23
CA THR A 159 13.24 -8.69 13.21
C THR A 159 14.21 -7.51 13.20
N MET A 160 15.38 -7.73 12.59
CA MET A 160 16.15 -6.61 12.05
C MET A 160 15.32 -5.91 10.94
N PRO A 161 15.54 -4.62 10.68
CA PRO A 161 14.82 -3.92 9.62
C PRO A 161 15.11 -4.53 8.25
N LEU A 162 14.05 -4.96 7.57
CA LEU A 162 14.08 -5.54 6.24
C LEU A 162 13.97 -4.43 5.19
N LYS A 163 14.81 -4.49 4.15
CA LYS A 163 14.69 -3.64 2.96
C LYS A 163 14.11 -4.49 1.84
N LEU A 164 12.95 -4.08 1.34
CA LEU A 164 12.27 -4.78 0.26
C LEU A 164 12.32 -3.96 -1.03
N VAL A 165 12.43 -4.65 -2.16
CA VAL A 165 12.24 -4.06 -3.49
C VAL A 165 10.77 -4.16 -3.90
N PRO A 166 10.32 -3.34 -4.87
CA PRO A 166 8.92 -3.34 -5.32
C PRO A 166 8.45 -4.71 -5.79
N GLU A 167 7.20 -5.00 -5.47
CA GLU A 167 6.54 -6.24 -5.85
C GLU A 167 5.39 -5.99 -6.80
N ARG A 168 5.20 -6.94 -7.72
CA ARG A 168 4.12 -6.88 -8.71
C ARG A 168 2.79 -7.41 -8.18
N ARG A 169 2.81 -8.10 -7.04
CA ARG A 169 1.64 -8.72 -6.40
C ARG A 169 1.78 -8.61 -4.88
N PRO A 170 0.66 -8.62 -4.13
CA PRO A 170 0.70 -8.69 -2.68
C PRO A 170 1.46 -9.92 -2.20
N LEU A 171 2.34 -9.73 -1.22
CA LEU A 171 3.04 -10.79 -0.52
C LEU A 171 2.11 -11.36 0.56
N PRO A 172 1.70 -12.63 0.47
CA PRO A 172 0.98 -13.27 1.55
C PRO A 172 1.94 -13.54 2.71
N LEU A 173 1.58 -13.04 3.88
CA LEU A 173 2.22 -13.33 5.16
C LEU A 173 1.48 -14.48 5.82
N ALA A 174 2.21 -15.42 6.39
CA ALA A 174 1.65 -16.56 7.12
C ALA A 174 2.45 -16.85 8.39
N CYS A 175 1.76 -17.36 9.42
CA CYS A 175 2.38 -18.09 10.51
C CYS A 175 2.14 -19.59 10.28
N ASP A 176 3.20 -20.38 10.28
CA ASP A 176 3.14 -21.85 10.20
C ASP A 176 2.86 -22.48 11.58
N ILE A 177 3.12 -21.76 12.68
CA ILE A 177 2.81 -22.19 14.05
C ILE A 177 1.30 -22.09 14.32
N HIS A 178 0.67 -21.03 13.83
CA HIS A 178 -0.76 -20.72 13.98
C HIS A 178 -1.38 -20.50 12.59
N PRO A 179 -1.83 -21.57 11.90
CA PRO A 179 -2.17 -21.52 10.46
C PRO A 179 -3.31 -20.57 10.06
N TRP A 180 -4.10 -20.09 11.02
CA TRP A 180 -5.12 -19.06 10.79
C TRP A 180 -4.54 -17.66 10.60
N MET A 181 -3.33 -17.40 11.10
CA MET A 181 -2.67 -16.11 10.95
C MET A 181 -2.23 -15.89 9.52
N LYS A 182 -2.94 -14.98 8.87
CA LYS A 182 -2.66 -14.50 7.52
C LYS A 182 -2.57 -12.99 7.55
N GLY A 183 -1.83 -12.44 6.61
CA GLY A 183 -1.75 -11.00 6.37
C GLY A 183 -1.19 -10.74 4.97
N TYR A 184 -1.17 -9.49 4.55
CA TYR A 184 -0.69 -9.13 3.22
C TYR A 184 0.16 -7.87 3.25
N LEU A 185 1.22 -7.88 2.44
CA LEU A 185 2.09 -6.73 2.26
C LEU A 185 2.23 -6.39 0.77
N MET A 186 2.02 -5.13 0.42
CA MET A 186 2.33 -4.61 -0.91
C MET A 186 3.52 -3.64 -0.84
N VAL A 187 4.47 -3.77 -1.76
CA VAL A 187 5.69 -2.93 -1.79
C VAL A 187 5.74 -2.15 -3.10
N PHE A 188 5.72 -0.82 -3.02
CA PHE A 188 5.69 0.09 -4.16
C PHE A 188 6.99 0.90 -4.29
N ASN A 189 7.31 1.37 -5.51
CA ASN A 189 8.37 2.36 -5.75
C ASN A 189 7.84 3.76 -6.06
N HIS A 190 6.56 4.01 -5.81
CA HIS A 190 5.90 5.30 -5.98
C HIS A 190 4.97 5.55 -4.79
N PRO A 191 4.62 6.80 -4.49
CA PRO A 191 3.81 7.13 -3.31
C PRO A 191 2.29 6.98 -3.53
N PHE A 192 1.85 6.65 -4.74
CA PHE A 192 0.42 6.63 -5.11
C PHE A 192 -0.27 5.32 -4.73
N PHE A 193 -0.43 5.09 -3.42
CA PHE A 193 -1.17 3.96 -2.87
C PHE A 193 -1.80 4.30 -1.52
N VAL A 194 -2.83 3.54 -1.15
CA VAL A 194 -3.52 3.65 0.14
C VAL A 194 -4.18 2.32 0.48
N VAL A 195 -4.33 2.03 1.78
CA VAL A 195 -5.14 0.91 2.28
C VAL A 195 -6.40 1.49 2.91
N THR A 196 -7.58 1.03 2.50
CA THR A 196 -8.85 1.55 3.02
C THR A 196 -9.07 1.20 4.49
N GLY A 197 -9.60 2.15 5.25
CA GLY A 197 -10.07 1.96 6.61
C GLY A 197 -11.51 1.43 6.66
N ALA A 198 -12.10 1.43 7.86
CA ALA A 198 -13.44 0.90 8.12
C ALA A 198 -14.57 1.59 7.34
N ASP A 199 -14.37 2.84 6.91
CA ASP A 199 -15.35 3.59 6.11
C ASP A 199 -15.24 3.31 4.60
N GLY A 200 -14.24 2.53 4.17
CA GLY A 200 -13.97 2.17 2.78
C GLY A 200 -13.55 3.34 1.90
N THR A 201 -13.38 4.55 2.43
CA THR A 201 -13.03 5.72 1.63
C THR A 201 -11.54 5.75 1.32
N PHE A 202 -11.17 6.35 0.19
CA PHE A 202 -9.79 6.58 -0.15
C PHE A 202 -9.60 7.91 -0.88
N GLU A 203 -8.41 8.48 -0.71
CA GLU A 203 -7.91 9.62 -1.49
C GLU A 203 -6.42 9.43 -1.74
N ILE A 204 -5.98 9.63 -2.98
CA ILE A 204 -4.56 9.62 -3.36
C ILE A 204 -4.23 10.96 -4.03
N LYS A 205 -3.30 11.71 -3.42
CA LYS A 205 -2.92 13.08 -3.82
C LYS A 205 -1.59 13.11 -4.58
N GLY A 206 -1.35 14.24 -5.25
CA GLY A 206 -0.06 14.54 -5.89
C GLY A 206 0.23 13.67 -7.12
N ILE A 207 -0.81 13.08 -7.71
CA ILE A 207 -0.71 12.26 -8.92
C ILE A 207 -0.45 13.18 -10.11
N PRO A 208 0.51 12.90 -11.00
CA PRO A 208 0.68 13.68 -12.23
C PRO A 208 -0.62 13.77 -13.02
N ALA A 209 -0.97 14.95 -13.55
CA ALA A 209 -2.16 15.09 -14.38
C ALA A 209 -2.06 14.22 -15.66
N GLY A 210 -3.20 13.77 -16.17
CA GLY A 210 -3.31 12.95 -17.39
C GLY A 210 -3.80 11.52 -17.13
N LYS A 211 -3.57 10.63 -18.09
CA LYS A 211 -4.09 9.26 -18.08
C LYS A 211 -3.27 8.33 -17.16
N HIS A 212 -3.97 7.59 -16.31
CA HIS A 212 -3.39 6.59 -15.42
C HIS A 212 -4.25 5.33 -15.36
N LYS A 213 -3.72 4.29 -14.73
CA LYS A 213 -4.46 3.07 -14.40
C LYS A 213 -4.53 2.90 -12.90
N VAL A 214 -5.74 2.85 -12.35
CA VAL A 214 -5.98 2.58 -10.93
C VAL A 214 -6.31 1.11 -10.72
N VAL A 215 -5.72 0.50 -9.70
CA VAL A 215 -6.01 -0.87 -9.28
C VAL A 215 -6.53 -0.83 -7.86
N ALA A 216 -7.57 -1.61 -7.59
CA ALA A 216 -7.98 -1.96 -6.24
C ALA A 216 -7.84 -3.48 -6.06
N TRP A 217 -7.14 -3.91 -5.01
CA TRP A 217 -6.98 -5.32 -4.66
C TRP A 217 -7.51 -5.58 -3.25
N GLN A 218 -8.27 -6.65 -3.10
CA GLN A 218 -8.83 -7.13 -1.84
C GLN A 218 -8.50 -8.63 -1.71
N GLU A 219 -8.11 -9.09 -0.53
CA GLU A 219 -7.63 -10.46 -0.28
C GLU A 219 -8.50 -11.55 -0.91
N SER A 220 -9.79 -11.53 -0.60
CA SER A 220 -10.72 -12.59 -0.95
C SER A 220 -11.27 -12.48 -2.37
N ALA A 221 -11.40 -11.27 -2.90
CA ALA A 221 -11.90 -11.02 -4.25
C ALA A 221 -10.79 -10.95 -5.31
N GLY A 222 -9.53 -10.76 -4.90
CA GLY A 222 -8.42 -10.43 -5.78
C GLY A 222 -8.53 -9.00 -6.32
N TYR A 223 -8.30 -8.81 -7.62
CA TYR A 223 -8.38 -7.49 -8.27
C TYR A 223 -9.84 -7.11 -8.53
N VAL A 224 -10.26 -5.99 -7.95
CA VAL A 224 -11.65 -5.50 -7.92
C VAL A 224 -11.94 -4.57 -9.10
N THR A 225 -10.98 -3.76 -9.51
CA THR A 225 -11.11 -2.84 -10.65
C THR A 225 -11.25 -3.59 -11.97
N THR A 226 -12.00 -3.00 -12.90
CA THR A 226 -12.03 -3.44 -14.31
C THR A 226 -10.61 -3.44 -14.89
N GLY A 227 -10.27 -4.44 -15.70
CA GLY A 227 -8.89 -4.64 -16.17
C GLY A 227 -7.99 -5.45 -15.22
N ALA A 228 -8.51 -5.89 -14.07
CA ALA A 228 -7.78 -6.72 -13.09
C ALA A 228 -6.43 -6.08 -12.68
N ALA A 229 -5.34 -6.84 -12.70
CA ALA A 229 -4.00 -6.34 -12.38
C ALA A 229 -3.51 -5.22 -13.32
N ALA A 230 -4.11 -5.06 -14.50
CA ALA A 230 -3.80 -3.96 -15.41
C ALA A 230 -4.40 -2.63 -14.93
N GLY A 231 -5.52 -2.67 -14.19
CA GLY A 231 -6.22 -1.51 -13.66
C GLY A 231 -7.23 -0.88 -14.60
N GLN A 232 -8.09 -0.04 -14.03
CA GLN A 232 -9.08 0.78 -14.71
C GLN A 232 -8.43 2.07 -15.20
N GLU A 233 -8.65 2.44 -16.46
CA GLU A 233 -8.17 3.71 -17.00
C GLU A 233 -8.95 4.88 -16.39
N ILE A 234 -8.21 5.90 -15.97
CA ILE A 234 -8.73 7.13 -15.39
C ILE A 234 -7.96 8.33 -15.94
N GLU A 235 -8.57 9.51 -15.89
CA GLU A 235 -7.93 10.77 -16.24
C GLU A 235 -7.88 11.68 -15.02
N VAL A 236 -6.66 11.98 -14.56
CA VAL A 236 -6.41 12.85 -13.41
C VAL A 236 -6.36 14.29 -13.88
N LYS A 237 -7.30 15.10 -13.38
CA LYS A 237 -7.37 16.54 -13.65
C LYS A 237 -6.24 17.28 -12.92
N ALA A 238 -5.57 18.20 -13.62
CA ALA A 238 -4.64 19.15 -13.02
C ALA A 238 -5.33 19.99 -11.94
N ASP A 239 -4.69 20.13 -10.78
CA ASP A 239 -5.13 20.90 -9.62
C ASP A 239 -6.57 20.57 -9.15
N GLY A 240 -7.04 19.37 -9.49
CA GLY A 240 -8.40 18.92 -9.26
C GLY A 240 -8.49 17.57 -8.56
N VAL A 241 -9.72 17.18 -8.28
CA VAL A 241 -10.08 15.89 -7.70
C VAL A 241 -10.88 15.10 -8.73
N THR A 242 -10.41 13.90 -9.07
CA THR A 242 -11.12 12.95 -9.92
C THR A 242 -11.85 11.97 -9.02
N ASP A 243 -13.18 12.07 -8.99
CA ASP A 243 -14.02 11.17 -8.21
C ASP A 243 -14.30 9.88 -9.00
N LEU A 244 -13.87 8.75 -8.45
CA LEU A 244 -14.08 7.43 -9.03
C LEU A 244 -15.40 6.80 -8.57
N GLY A 245 -16.15 7.47 -7.69
CA GLY A 245 -17.38 6.97 -7.12
C GLY A 245 -17.18 5.71 -6.28
N GLU A 246 -18.15 4.80 -6.37
CA GLU A 246 -18.10 3.51 -5.70
C GLU A 246 -17.43 2.45 -6.58
N ILE A 247 -16.38 1.81 -6.04
CA ILE A 247 -15.78 0.61 -6.62
C ILE A 247 -16.31 -0.59 -5.84
N LYS A 248 -17.03 -1.46 -6.55
CA LYS A 248 -17.77 -2.57 -5.94
C LYS A 248 -16.93 -3.85 -5.89
N VAL A 249 -16.74 -4.39 -4.69
CA VAL A 249 -16.22 -5.74 -4.46
C VAL A 249 -17.34 -6.73 -4.77
N ASP A 250 -17.18 -7.48 -5.85
CA ASP A 250 -18.14 -8.51 -6.25
C ASP A 250 -18.16 -9.65 -5.22
N VAL A 251 -19.28 -9.77 -4.50
CA VAL A 251 -19.48 -10.77 -3.44
C VAL A 251 -19.38 -12.19 -4.02
N ALA A 252 -19.72 -12.41 -5.29
CA ALA A 252 -19.62 -13.71 -5.94
C ALA A 252 -18.16 -14.16 -6.17
N LYS A 253 -17.19 -13.24 -6.11
CA LYS A 253 -15.76 -13.54 -6.27
C LYS A 253 -15.04 -13.82 -4.97
N LEU A 254 -15.69 -13.62 -3.82
CA LEU A 254 -15.07 -13.79 -2.51
C LEU A 254 -14.72 -15.26 -2.25
N LYS A 255 -13.42 -15.52 -2.06
CA LYS A 255 -12.87 -16.82 -1.69
C LYS A 255 -12.71 -16.94 -0.17
N ILE A 256 -13.80 -16.81 0.55
CA ILE A 256 -13.83 -16.90 2.02
C ILE A 256 -14.46 -18.23 2.40
N GLN A 257 -13.83 -18.96 3.31
CA GLN A 257 -14.49 -20.10 3.93
C GLN A 257 -15.68 -19.57 4.74
N LYS A 258 -16.89 -19.92 4.30
CA LYS A 258 -18.14 -19.63 5.02
C LYS A 258 -18.20 -20.43 6.31
#